data_AF-A0A2E0QA41-F1
#
_entry.id   AF-A0A2E0QA41-F1
#
_cell.length_a   1.000
_cell.length_b   1.000
_cell.length_c   1.000
_cell.angle_alpha   90.00
_cell.angle_beta   90.00
_cell.angle_gamma   90.00
#
_symmetry.space_group_name_H-M   'P 1'
#
loop_
_entity.id
_entity.type
_entity.pdbx_description
1 polymer ?
#
loop_
_entity_poly.entity_id
_entity_poly.type
_entity_poly.pdbx_seq_one_letter_code
_entity_poly.pdbx_strand_id
1 'polypeptide(L)'
;MDEILERLKTTSANCAQAYADWSSSKKDGDKREALQNAVHELRKVSSRLEIEIAVSERDEQSRKAIPIPPHRASRNNRGDNKNKGKNKENNDLPDFIKSNDKKSDDKSKAKPAKRTTGKLTTNKSDAGGEEE
;
A
#
# COMPACT_ATOMS: atom_id res chain seq x y z
N MET A 1 19.84 -1.71 7.61
CA MET A 1 20.50 -0.39 7.61
C MET A 1 21.83 -0.48 6.88
N ASP A 2 22.75 -1.36 7.32
CA ASP A 2 24.07 -1.49 6.67
C ASP A 2 24.01 -1.90 5.19
N GLU A 3 23.05 -2.74 4.79
CA GLU A 3 22.90 -3.15 3.38
C GLU A 3 22.61 -1.96 2.44
N ILE A 4 21.77 -0.99 2.86
CA ILE A 4 21.43 0.15 2.00
C ILE A 4 22.61 1.11 1.90
N LEU A 5 23.34 1.32 2.99
CA LEU A 5 24.56 2.12 2.98
C LEU A 5 25.63 1.50 2.08
N GLU A 6 25.82 0.19 2.16
CA GLU A 6 26.74 -0.55 1.29
C GLU A 6 26.31 -0.46 -0.18
N ARG A 7 25.02 -0.69 -0.47
CA ARG A 7 24.48 -0.58 -1.83
C ARG A 7 24.60 0.83 -2.37
N LEU A 8 24.39 1.86 -1.56
CA LEU A 8 24.60 3.26 -1.94
C LEU A 8 26.05 3.53 -2.32
N LYS A 9 27.01 3.08 -1.49
CA LYS A 9 28.44 3.23 -1.79
C LYS A 9 28.81 2.56 -3.10
N THR A 10 28.41 1.30 -3.28
CA THR A 10 28.73 0.52 -4.47
C THR A 10 28.08 1.11 -5.73
N THR A 11 26.78 1.44 -5.70
CA THR A 11 26.08 1.98 -6.88
C THR A 11 26.54 3.39 -7.24
N SER A 12 26.82 4.26 -6.26
CA SER A 12 27.35 5.60 -6.53
C SER A 12 28.77 5.54 -7.12
N ALA A 13 29.64 4.68 -6.59
CA ALA A 13 30.98 4.45 -7.15
C ALA A 13 30.89 3.92 -8.59
N ASN A 14 30.04 2.93 -8.85
CA ASN A 14 29.85 2.37 -10.19
C ASN A 14 29.29 3.42 -11.17
N CYS A 15 28.35 4.26 -10.72
CA CYS A 15 27.81 5.35 -11.55
C CYS A 15 28.86 6.41 -11.88
N ALA A 16 29.72 6.77 -10.92
CA ALA A 16 30.82 7.71 -11.14
C ALA A 16 31.84 7.14 -12.14
N GLN A 17 32.19 5.87 -12.01
CA GLN A 17 33.11 5.20 -12.94
C GLN A 17 32.52 5.11 -14.36
N ALA A 18 31.27 4.64 -14.50
CA ALA A 18 30.60 4.57 -15.79
C ALA A 18 30.48 5.95 -16.47
N TYR A 19 30.31 7.02 -15.68
CA TYR A 19 30.33 8.38 -16.21
C TYR A 19 31.71 8.78 -16.71
N ALA A 20 32.78 8.51 -15.95
CA ALA A 20 34.15 8.77 -16.38
C ALA A 20 34.47 8.03 -17.70
N ASP A 21 34.11 6.76 -17.79
CA ASP A 21 34.35 5.92 -18.97
C ASP A 21 33.58 6.42 -20.19
N TRP A 22 32.29 6.74 -20.04
CA TRP A 22 31.49 7.32 -21.12
C TRP A 22 31.98 8.72 -21.51
N SER A 23 32.41 9.55 -20.55
CA SER A 23 32.85 10.92 -20.81
C SER A 23 34.10 10.96 -21.71
N SER A 24 34.97 9.96 -21.59
CA SER A 24 36.16 9.77 -22.43
C SER A 24 35.85 9.20 -23.83
N SER A 25 34.62 8.71 -24.05
CA SER A 25 34.24 7.99 -25.27
C SER A 25 32.77 8.22 -25.62
N LYS A 26 32.38 9.49 -25.80
CA LYS A 26 30.97 9.91 -25.94
C LYS A 26 30.21 9.34 -27.14
N LYS A 27 30.91 8.84 -28.15
CA LYS A 27 30.32 8.23 -29.35
C LYS A 27 30.07 6.72 -29.20
N ASP A 28 30.55 6.13 -28.11
CA ASP A 28 30.40 4.71 -27.82
C ASP A 28 28.99 4.44 -27.25
N GLY A 29 28.22 3.62 -27.98
CA GLY A 29 26.86 3.25 -27.61
C GLY A 29 26.81 2.39 -26.35
N ASP A 30 27.76 1.48 -26.19
CA ASP A 30 27.78 0.50 -25.10
C ASP A 30 28.10 1.20 -23.78
N LYS A 31 29.06 2.13 -23.78
CA LYS A 31 29.38 2.95 -22.60
C LYS A 31 28.23 3.86 -22.18
N ARG A 32 27.47 4.38 -23.16
CA ARG A 32 26.27 5.17 -22.88
C ARG A 32 25.19 4.31 -22.21
N GLU A 33 24.96 3.10 -22.70
CA GLU A 33 24.00 2.16 -22.10
C GLU A 33 24.45 1.73 -20.70
N ALA A 34 25.73 1.43 -20.50
CA ALA A 34 26.30 1.13 -19.19
C ALA A 34 26.08 2.26 -18.18
N LEU A 35 26.29 3.52 -18.58
CA LEU A 35 25.99 4.68 -17.75
C LEU A 35 24.49 4.79 -17.43
N GLN A 36 23.61 4.57 -18.41
CA GLN A 36 22.16 4.61 -18.17
C GLN A 36 21.75 3.55 -17.14
N ASN A 37 22.25 2.32 -17.26
CA ASN A 37 22.00 1.24 -16.30
C ASN A 37 22.52 1.59 -14.90
N ALA A 38 23.73 2.15 -14.79
CA ALA A 38 24.28 2.58 -13.51
C ALA A 38 23.44 3.70 -12.85
N VAL A 39 22.94 4.66 -13.64
CA VAL A 39 22.02 5.71 -13.17
C VAL A 39 20.69 5.11 -12.72
N HIS A 40 20.17 4.11 -13.43
CA HIS A 40 18.93 3.43 -13.05
C HIS A 40 19.07 2.70 -11.70
N GLU A 41 20.18 2.01 -11.46
CA GLU A 41 20.45 1.37 -10.16
C GLU A 41 20.57 2.42 -9.04
N LEU A 42 21.28 3.53 -9.28
CA LEU A 42 21.38 4.62 -8.30
C LEU A 42 19.99 5.19 -7.94
N ARG A 43 19.10 5.32 -8.93
CA ARG A 43 17.72 5.79 -8.69
C ARG A 43 16.92 4.82 -7.81
N LYS A 44 17.09 3.51 -7.98
CA LYS A 44 16.43 2.51 -7.10
C LYS A 44 16.87 2.70 -5.64
N VAL A 45 18.15 2.92 -5.42
CA VAL A 45 18.70 3.15 -4.08
C VAL A 45 18.20 4.49 -3.50
N SER A 46 18.18 5.56 -4.31
CA SER A 46 17.62 6.87 -3.89
C SER A 46 16.17 6.74 -3.45
N SER A 47 15.32 6.09 -4.24
CA SER A 47 13.91 5.88 -3.88
C SER A 47 13.76 5.09 -2.58
N ARG A 48 14.68 4.17 -2.28
CA ARG A 48 14.66 3.45 -1.00
C ARG A 48 14.98 4.38 0.18
N LEU A 49 15.97 5.26 0.04
CA LEU A 49 16.31 6.26 1.05
C LEU A 49 15.16 7.24 1.29
N GLU A 50 14.50 7.69 0.23
CA GLU A 50 13.32 8.56 0.32
C GLU A 50 12.18 7.91 1.12
N ILE A 51 11.97 6.61 0.95
CA ILE A 51 10.99 5.85 1.75
C ILE A 51 11.41 5.82 3.22
N GLU A 52 12.68 5.60 3.54
CA GLU A 52 13.15 5.58 4.93
C GLU A 52 12.97 6.93 5.62
N ILE A 53 13.25 8.02 4.91
CA ILE A 53 12.99 9.38 5.39
C ILE A 53 11.50 9.53 5.68
N ALA A 54 10.61 9.24 4.72
CA ALA A 54 9.17 9.35 4.90
C ALA A 54 8.61 8.46 6.03
N VAL A 55 9.19 7.27 6.23
CA VAL A 55 8.82 6.38 7.35
C VAL A 55 9.24 6.98 8.68
N SER A 56 10.47 7.48 8.79
CA SER A 56 10.95 8.12 10.02
C SER A 56 10.12 9.36 10.39
N GLU A 57 9.73 10.18 9.41
CA GLU A 57 8.85 11.34 9.61
C GLU A 57 7.46 10.90 10.10
N ARG A 58 6.89 9.85 9.50
CA ARG A 58 5.60 9.29 9.92
C ARG A 58 5.68 8.74 11.33
N ASP A 59 6.75 8.04 11.68
CA ASP A 59 6.94 7.47 13.02
C ASP A 59 7.08 8.60 14.05
N GLU A 60 7.73 9.71 13.71
CA GLU A 60 7.77 10.90 14.56
C GLU A 60 6.37 11.55 14.71
N GLN A 61 5.61 11.66 13.62
CA GLN A 61 4.27 12.26 13.62
C GLN A 61 3.24 11.39 14.34
N SER A 62 3.31 10.07 14.20
CA SER A 62 2.39 9.13 14.86
C SER A 62 2.58 9.09 16.38
N ARG A 63 3.77 9.44 16.88
CA ARG A 63 4.03 9.64 18.31
C ARG A 63 3.42 10.94 18.85
N LYS A 64 3.10 11.91 18.00
CA LYS A 64 2.42 13.14 18.43
C LYS A 64 0.97 12.78 18.71
N ALA A 65 0.57 12.87 19.98
CA ALA A 65 -0.79 12.56 20.40
C ALA A 65 -1.79 13.44 19.62
N ILE A 66 -2.72 12.80 18.92
CA ILE A 66 -3.74 13.51 18.16
C ILE A 66 -4.65 14.24 19.17
N PRO A 67 -4.84 15.56 19.05
CA PRO A 67 -5.73 16.29 19.93
C PRO A 67 -7.13 15.67 19.93
N ILE A 68 -7.64 15.35 21.12
CA ILE A 68 -8.99 14.80 21.26
C ILE A 68 -9.98 15.90 20.84
N PRO A 69 -10.90 15.63 19.91
CA PRO A 69 -11.91 16.60 19.52
C PRO A 69 -12.72 17.10 20.75
N PRO A 70 -13.14 18.38 20.76
CA PRO A 70 -13.80 18.98 21.94
C PRO A 70 -15.09 18.25 22.33
N HIS A 71 -15.79 17.65 21.38
CA HIS A 71 -16.98 16.84 21.63
C HIS A 71 -16.68 15.45 22.23
N ARG A 72 -15.46 14.92 22.08
CA ARG A 72 -15.01 13.65 22.68
C ARG A 72 -14.43 13.85 24.07
N ALA A 73 -13.77 14.98 24.33
CA ALA A 73 -13.15 15.26 25.62
C ALA A 73 -14.15 15.30 26.80
N SER A 74 -15.40 15.69 26.54
CA SER A 74 -16.45 15.80 27.57
C SER A 74 -17.09 14.47 27.99
N ARG A 75 -16.86 13.38 27.26
CA ARG A 75 -17.55 12.09 27.48
C ARG A 75 -16.88 11.19 28.52
N ASN A 76 -15.60 11.40 28.82
CA ASN A 76 -14.85 10.55 29.76
C ASN A 76 -15.21 10.76 31.23
N ASN A 77 -15.96 11.80 31.58
CA ASN A 77 -16.32 12.09 32.98
C ASN A 77 -17.71 11.60 33.41
N ARG A 78 -18.38 10.76 32.60
CA ARG A 78 -19.76 10.26 32.90
C ARG A 78 -19.90 8.72 32.97
N GLY A 79 -18.79 7.97 33.13
CA GLY A 79 -18.80 6.51 32.93
C GLY A 79 -18.42 5.61 34.11
N ASP A 80 -17.54 6.03 35.02
CA ASP A 80 -16.96 5.11 36.03
C ASP A 80 -17.35 5.50 37.45
N ASN A 81 -18.63 5.32 37.79
CA ASN A 81 -18.99 5.05 39.19
C ASN A 81 -20.35 4.34 39.26
N LYS A 82 -20.37 3.02 39.04
CA LYS A 82 -21.44 2.12 39.52
C LYS A 82 -20.98 0.66 39.51
N ASN A 83 -19.96 0.37 40.31
CA ASN A 83 -19.86 -0.94 40.92
C ASN A 83 -20.98 -1.08 41.97
N LYS A 84 -22.17 -1.49 41.52
CA LYS A 84 -23.21 -2.03 42.41
C LYS A 84 -24.05 -3.00 41.59
N GLY A 85 -23.80 -4.28 41.82
CA GLY A 85 -24.42 -5.36 41.09
C GLY A 85 -25.94 -5.31 41.10
N LYS A 86 -26.52 -5.89 40.05
CA LYS A 86 -27.74 -6.68 40.07
C LYS A 86 -27.95 -7.28 38.68
N ASN A 87 -28.07 -8.61 38.66
CA ASN A 87 -28.59 -9.39 37.53
C ASN A 87 -29.80 -8.69 36.89
N LYS A 88 -29.76 -8.56 35.57
CA LYS A 88 -30.95 -8.63 34.72
C LYS A 88 -30.50 -8.95 33.29
N GLU A 89 -30.54 -10.23 32.97
CA GLU A 89 -30.79 -10.69 31.61
C GLU A 89 -32.02 -9.96 31.09
N ASN A 90 -31.87 -9.13 30.06
CA ASN A 90 -32.93 -8.82 29.11
C ASN A 90 -32.27 -8.25 27.85
N ASN A 91 -32.54 -8.92 26.72
CA ASN A 91 -32.03 -8.63 25.41
C ASN A 91 -32.57 -7.30 24.87
N ASP A 92 -31.83 -6.21 25.04
CA ASP A 92 -32.09 -4.94 24.37
C ASP A 92 -31.54 -4.96 22.93
N LEU A 93 -32.12 -5.83 22.09
CA LEU A 93 -32.00 -5.73 20.65
C LEU A 93 -33.08 -4.78 20.11
N PRO A 94 -32.74 -3.86 19.19
CA PRO A 94 -33.69 -2.90 18.61
C PRO A 94 -34.82 -3.60 17.84
N ASP A 95 -36.01 -3.01 17.86
CA ASP A 95 -37.26 -3.60 17.33
C ASP A 95 -37.20 -4.06 15.86
N PHE A 96 -36.30 -3.48 15.05
CA PHE A 96 -36.08 -3.91 13.66
C PHE A 96 -35.63 -5.39 13.54
N ILE A 97 -35.01 -5.96 14.57
CA ILE A 97 -34.49 -7.33 14.56
C ILE A 97 -35.56 -8.36 14.99
N LYS A 98 -36.63 -7.93 15.68
CA LYS A 98 -37.57 -8.85 16.36
C LYS A 98 -38.71 -9.38 15.49
N SER A 99 -38.65 -9.23 14.17
CA SER A 99 -39.74 -9.65 13.28
C SER A 99 -39.23 -10.35 12.04
N ASN A 100 -38.94 -11.66 12.17
CA ASN A 100 -39.10 -12.58 11.04
C ASN A 100 -39.18 -14.04 11.50
N ASP A 101 -40.24 -14.38 12.23
CA ASP A 101 -40.61 -15.79 12.47
C ASP A 101 -41.89 -16.11 11.68
N LYS A 102 -41.71 -16.57 10.44
CA LYS A 102 -42.68 -17.43 9.72
C LYS A 102 -42.01 -18.16 8.54
N LYS A 103 -41.72 -19.43 8.80
CA LYS A 103 -41.73 -20.60 7.90
C LYS A 103 -41.30 -20.42 6.43
N SER A 104 -40.20 -21.09 6.06
CA SER A 104 -40.20 -21.98 4.90
C SER A 104 -39.05 -22.99 5.01
N ASP A 105 -39.40 -24.26 5.20
CA ASP A 105 -38.55 -25.40 4.84
C ASP A 105 -38.30 -25.35 3.32
N ASP A 106 -37.08 -25.09 2.86
CA ASP A 106 -36.59 -25.69 1.61
C ASP A 106 -35.06 -25.64 1.49
N LYS A 107 -34.54 -26.71 0.91
CA LYS A 107 -33.13 -27.01 0.61
C LYS A 107 -32.53 -25.96 -0.32
N SER A 108 -31.28 -25.58 -0.08
CA SER A 108 -30.21 -25.70 -1.09
C SER A 108 -28.86 -25.17 -0.58
N LYS A 109 -27.85 -26.04 -0.68
CA LYS A 109 -26.44 -25.70 -0.49
C LYS A 109 -26.00 -24.73 -1.59
N ALA A 110 -25.54 -23.53 -1.24
CA ALA A 110 -24.83 -22.65 -2.15
C ALA A 110 -23.36 -22.50 -1.72
N LYS A 111 -22.45 -22.91 -2.61
CA LYS A 111 -20.98 -22.76 -2.47
C LYS A 111 -20.57 -21.30 -2.72
N PRO A 112 -19.48 -20.79 -2.12
CA PRO A 112 -19.01 -19.43 -2.39
C PRO A 112 -18.33 -19.32 -3.76
N ALA A 113 -18.74 -18.30 -4.54
CA ALA A 113 -18.20 -18.00 -5.87
C ALA A 113 -16.81 -17.35 -5.79
N LYS A 114 -15.84 -17.90 -6.54
CA LYS A 114 -14.50 -17.34 -6.77
C LYS A 114 -14.62 -16.11 -7.70
N ARG A 115 -14.17 -14.94 -7.25
CA ARG A 115 -14.01 -13.75 -8.09
C ARG A 115 -12.73 -13.87 -8.92
N THR A 116 -12.86 -14.01 -10.24
CA THR A 116 -11.76 -13.90 -11.20
C THR A 116 -11.56 -12.42 -11.56
N THR A 117 -10.30 -11.99 -11.48
CA THR A 117 -9.82 -10.65 -11.83
C THR A 117 -9.83 -10.45 -13.34
N GLY A 118 -10.40 -9.34 -13.79
CA GLY A 118 -10.50 -8.97 -15.20
C GLY A 118 -9.12 -8.73 -15.82
N LYS A 119 -8.86 -9.44 -16.92
CA LYS A 119 -7.70 -9.27 -17.81
C LYS A 119 -8.06 -8.23 -18.86
N LEU A 120 -7.43 -7.06 -18.78
CA LEU A 120 -7.52 -6.00 -19.78
C LEU A 120 -6.70 -6.44 -21.01
N THR A 121 -7.36 -6.72 -22.14
CA THR A 121 -6.68 -6.99 -23.42
C THR A 121 -6.70 -5.74 -24.28
N THR A 122 -5.51 -5.29 -24.67
CA THR A 122 -5.24 -4.16 -25.56
C THR A 122 -5.65 -4.47 -27.00
N ASN A 123 -6.35 -3.52 -27.63
CA ASN A 123 -6.67 -3.54 -29.06
C ASN A 123 -5.39 -3.45 -29.90
N LYS A 124 -5.16 -4.43 -30.77
CA LYS A 124 -4.15 -4.39 -31.83
C LYS A 124 -4.86 -3.98 -33.12
N SER A 125 -4.64 -2.74 -33.55
CA SER A 125 -4.91 -2.30 -34.91
C SER A 125 -3.82 -2.84 -35.81
N ASP A 126 -4.17 -3.67 -36.79
CA ASP A 126 -3.37 -3.81 -38.00
C ASP A 126 -4.29 -3.94 -39.21
N ALA A 127 -3.91 -3.23 -40.26
CA ALA A 127 -4.68 -2.88 -41.43
C ALA A 127 -4.38 -3.84 -42.58
N GLY A 128 -5.32 -3.94 -43.53
CA GLY A 128 -5.04 -4.41 -44.90
C GLY A 128 -5.92 -5.56 -45.38
N GLY A 129 -7.06 -5.22 -46.00
CA GLY A 129 -7.77 -6.09 -46.95
C GLY A 129 -6.99 -6.22 -48.27
N GLU A 130 -7.15 -7.36 -48.97
CA GLU A 130 -7.86 -7.46 -50.28
C GLU A 130 -6.98 -6.92 -51.43
N GLU A 131 -6.70 -7.59 -52.55
CA GLU A 131 -7.44 -8.54 -53.36
C GLU A 131 -6.49 -9.11 -54.44
N GLU A 132 -6.89 -10.26 -55.02
CA GLU A 132 -6.55 -10.85 -56.35
C GLU A 132 -5.10 -11.10 -56.80
#